data_AF-A0A0N1NGD4-F1
#
_entry.id   AF-A0A0N1NGD4-F1
#
_cell.length_a   1.000
_cell.length_b   1.000
_cell.length_c   1.000
_cell.angle_alpha   90.00
_cell.angle_beta   90.00
_cell.angle_gamma   90.00
#
_symmetry.space_group_name_H-M   'P 1'
#
loop_
_entity.id
_entity.type
_entity.pdbx_description
1 polymer ?
#
loop_
_entity_poly.entity_id
_entity_poly.type
_entity_poly.pdbx_seq_one_letter_code
_entity_poly.pdbx_strand_id
1 'polypeptide(L)'
;MGHGHHHHGHQHDHSHGHDHESESLPAAFDPSVPDEALTPEQQSRRSLLRRAGLLGAGLAAGGVLAQGAAAPAYASSATSGRRRNGFLWLSGDHHIHTQYSSDGKYRVGDQVRQGARHGLDWMVITDHGSETHAKIGVDKVNPDIKEAREKYEDTLVFQGLEWNIPGAEHGTVFVHPGNNEVSVLKAFETSYDGSVTGTSGSSPANEALAVAGLNFLAEQVQRRKVKDALMLANHPARRGVDSPHEIRGWRDATGSGRQIAVGFEGAPGHQAGGIATPLGMGRARGIYDNSPSADSFAGYPLESYRTWGGFDWMTATVGGLWDSLLAEGKPWWITANSDSHQVYTDTAVRGGPDSDFAANGRHTDPVYGGKIDLTQGDYWPGQYSRTHVGADGFSYAAVMDGIRAGRVWVDHGQLISGLDARVAGGSRWATLGGALHVKKGQNVTLTVDIALADGPNWAGFVPKLARVDVIQGDVTGAVADRDTFTAPTAKVVRSYEVNKSTGVVRLSYSLGAVDRPVYVRLRGTDGNRSATGLMGAAVDPAGPAVDVVGDADPWKDLWFYSNPVWVLPS
;
A
#
# COMPACT_ATOMS: atom_id res chain seq x y z
N MET A 1 37.24 -36.23 64.16
CA MET A 1 36.75 -37.05 63.04
C MET A 1 35.47 -36.43 62.52
N GLY A 2 35.42 -36.07 61.23
CA GLY A 2 34.23 -35.67 60.44
C GLY A 2 33.56 -34.34 60.85
N HIS A 3 33.04 -33.46 59.98
CA HIS A 3 32.85 -33.39 58.53
C HIS A 3 32.66 -31.90 58.17
N GLY A 4 32.96 -31.50 56.93
CA GLY A 4 32.75 -30.14 56.41
C GLY A 4 31.41 -29.92 55.69
N HIS A 5 31.09 -28.65 55.42
CA HIS A 5 30.19 -28.14 54.36
C HIS A 5 30.67 -26.71 54.01
N HIS A 6 31.23 -26.49 52.81
CA HIS A 6 30.62 -25.93 51.58
C HIS A 6 30.27 -24.43 51.61
N HIS A 7 31.06 -23.63 50.88
CA HIS A 7 30.58 -22.53 50.03
C HIS A 7 31.55 -22.36 48.85
N HIS A 8 31.08 -22.62 47.62
CA HIS A 8 31.77 -22.23 46.38
C HIS A 8 31.05 -21.02 45.80
N GLY A 9 31.81 -19.94 45.56
CA GLY A 9 31.42 -18.86 44.67
C GLY A 9 32.01 -19.13 43.29
N HIS A 10 31.19 -19.01 42.24
CA HIS A 10 31.67 -18.86 40.87
C HIS A 10 30.96 -17.68 40.24
N GLN A 11 31.76 -16.69 39.85
CA GLN A 11 31.41 -15.63 38.92
C GLN A 11 31.30 -16.23 37.51
N HIS A 12 30.22 -15.88 36.80
CA HIS A 12 30.17 -15.95 35.35
C HIS A 12 29.66 -14.60 34.83
N ASP A 13 30.57 -13.85 34.23
CA ASP A 13 30.24 -12.75 33.34
C ASP A 13 29.60 -13.33 32.07
N HIS A 14 28.36 -12.94 31.79
CA HIS A 14 27.73 -13.14 30.49
C HIS A 14 27.61 -11.78 29.81
N SER A 15 28.47 -11.53 28.83
CA SER A 15 28.29 -10.46 27.86
C SER A 15 27.08 -10.78 26.99
N HIS A 16 25.98 -10.07 27.19
CA HIS A 16 24.87 -10.08 26.24
C HIS A 16 25.26 -9.25 25.01
N GLY A 17 25.66 -9.93 23.94
CA GLY A 17 25.68 -9.36 22.60
C GLY A 17 24.25 -9.08 22.17
N HIS A 18 23.91 -7.80 22.03
CA HIS A 18 22.71 -7.38 21.32
C HIS A 18 23.04 -7.41 19.83
N ASP A 19 22.65 -8.48 19.14
CA ASP A 19 22.62 -8.50 17.68
C ASP A 19 21.51 -7.55 17.21
N HIS A 20 21.90 -6.31 16.95
CA HIS A 20 21.16 -5.47 16.01
C HIS A 20 21.44 -6.03 14.61
N GLU A 21 20.60 -6.95 14.14
CA GLU A 21 20.55 -7.32 12.72
C GLU A 21 20.13 -6.07 11.92
N SER A 22 21.11 -5.26 11.53
CA SER A 22 20.97 -4.50 10.29
C SER A 22 21.17 -5.51 9.16
N GLU A 23 20.07 -6.10 8.68
CA GLU A 23 20.11 -6.89 7.44
C GLU A 23 20.79 -6.03 6.36
N SER A 24 21.81 -6.60 5.72
CA SER A 24 22.51 -5.95 4.61
C SER A 24 21.51 -5.61 3.52
N LEU A 25 21.69 -4.47 2.86
CA LEU A 25 20.86 -4.12 1.71
C LEU A 25 20.95 -5.23 0.65
N PRO A 26 19.85 -5.56 -0.05
CA PRO A 26 19.91 -6.53 -1.12
C PRO A 26 20.91 -6.08 -2.20
N ALA A 27 21.51 -7.02 -2.94
CA ALA A 27 22.63 -6.74 -3.82
C ALA A 27 22.32 -5.65 -4.86
N ALA A 28 21.08 -5.59 -5.35
CA ALA A 28 20.63 -4.54 -6.27
C ALA A 28 20.71 -3.11 -5.67
N PHE A 29 20.57 -2.97 -4.35
CA PHE A 29 20.61 -1.70 -3.61
C PHE A 29 21.99 -1.36 -3.03
N ASP A 30 22.89 -2.33 -2.93
CA ASP A 30 24.21 -2.13 -2.37
C ASP A 30 25.20 -1.66 -3.46
N PRO A 31 25.62 -0.38 -3.46
CA PRO A 31 26.55 0.13 -4.47
C PRO A 31 27.95 -0.50 -4.38
N SER A 32 28.28 -1.25 -3.31
CA SER A 32 29.55 -1.95 -3.17
C SER A 32 29.61 -3.27 -3.96
N VAL A 33 28.46 -3.86 -4.32
CA VAL A 33 28.41 -5.06 -5.18
C VAL A 33 28.60 -4.63 -6.63
N PRO A 34 29.56 -5.17 -7.40
CA PRO A 34 29.78 -4.80 -8.81
C PRO A 34 28.65 -5.30 -9.73
N ASP A 35 28.39 -4.60 -10.84
CA ASP A 35 27.26 -4.94 -11.75
C ASP A 35 27.40 -6.35 -12.34
N GLU A 36 28.62 -6.83 -12.57
CA GLU A 36 28.91 -8.16 -13.11
C GLU A 36 28.59 -9.29 -12.11
N ALA A 37 28.45 -8.98 -10.82
CA ALA A 37 28.06 -9.93 -9.78
C ALA A 37 26.54 -10.03 -9.59
N LEU A 38 25.75 -9.21 -10.29
CA LEU A 38 24.31 -9.20 -10.20
C LEU A 38 23.66 -10.15 -11.21
N THR A 39 22.56 -10.78 -10.80
CA THR A 39 21.64 -11.47 -11.73
C THR A 39 21.00 -10.47 -12.70
N PRO A 40 20.47 -10.91 -13.86
CA PRO A 40 19.75 -10.03 -14.79
C PRO A 40 18.60 -9.25 -14.13
N GLU A 41 17.87 -9.87 -13.22
CA GLU A 41 16.80 -9.25 -12.44
C GLU A 41 17.36 -8.15 -11.51
N GLN A 42 18.45 -8.43 -10.80
CA GLN A 42 19.14 -7.47 -9.95
C GLN A 42 19.74 -6.29 -10.75
N GLN A 43 20.28 -6.54 -11.94
CA GLN A 43 20.78 -5.48 -12.83
C GLN A 43 19.65 -4.59 -13.34
N SER A 44 18.52 -5.18 -13.75
CA SER A 44 17.32 -4.44 -14.15
C SER A 44 16.85 -3.53 -13.01
N ARG A 45 16.78 -4.09 -11.79
CA ARG A 45 16.40 -3.36 -10.58
C ARG A 45 17.38 -2.26 -10.22
N ARG A 46 18.68 -2.53 -10.21
CA ARG A 46 19.70 -1.50 -9.98
C ARG A 46 19.63 -0.39 -11.03
N SER A 47 19.35 -0.73 -12.28
CA SER A 47 19.17 0.25 -13.34
C SER A 47 17.94 1.13 -13.09
N LEU A 48 16.83 0.56 -12.63
CA LEU A 48 15.65 1.34 -12.18
C LEU A 48 16.03 2.28 -11.01
N LEU A 49 16.69 1.76 -9.98
CA LEU A 49 17.09 2.53 -8.79
C LEU A 49 18.10 3.65 -9.12
N ARG A 50 19.09 3.39 -9.98
CA ARG A 50 20.04 4.40 -10.46
C ARG A 50 19.35 5.51 -11.24
N ARG A 51 18.41 5.14 -12.13
CA ARG A 51 17.66 6.11 -12.93
C ARG A 51 16.75 6.98 -12.06
N ALA A 52 16.13 6.40 -11.03
CA ALA A 52 15.36 7.13 -10.02
C ALA A 52 16.22 8.02 -9.09
N GLY A 53 17.56 8.05 -9.25
CA GLY A 53 18.47 8.83 -8.41
C GLY A 53 18.69 8.23 -7.01
N LEU A 54 18.22 7.01 -6.76
CA LEU A 54 18.27 6.35 -5.45
C LEU A 54 19.62 5.66 -5.19
N LEU A 55 20.51 5.58 -6.19
CA LEU A 55 21.85 4.95 -6.10
C LEU A 55 23.00 5.84 -6.64
N GLY A 56 22.83 7.15 -6.80
CA GLY A 56 23.80 8.05 -7.47
C GLY A 56 24.56 9.04 -6.57
N ALA A 57 25.89 8.87 -6.49
CA ALA A 57 26.97 9.80 -6.07
C ALA A 57 26.92 10.42 -4.65
N GLY A 58 26.97 9.58 -3.61
CA GLY A 58 27.26 10.02 -2.23
C GLY A 58 27.85 8.95 -1.31
N LEU A 59 28.19 7.77 -1.84
CA LEU A 59 28.77 6.65 -1.09
C LEU A 59 30.15 6.33 -1.67
N ALA A 60 31.06 7.28 -1.57
CA ALA A 60 32.49 7.05 -1.79
C ALA A 60 33.25 7.50 -0.54
N ALA A 61 33.97 6.55 0.04
CA ALA A 61 35.08 6.61 0.99
C ALA A 61 35.41 7.96 1.69
N GLY A 62 35.61 7.87 3.01
CA GLY A 62 36.11 8.95 3.85
C GLY A 62 37.42 9.57 3.33
N GLY A 63 37.46 10.91 3.37
CA GLY A 63 38.63 11.74 3.09
C GLY A 63 38.41 13.13 3.67
N VAL A 64 39.41 13.65 4.35
CA VAL A 64 39.36 14.77 5.30
C VAL A 64 39.23 16.14 4.62
N LEU A 65 38.62 17.10 5.35
CA LEU A 65 38.72 18.58 5.24
C LEU A 65 37.70 19.35 4.37
N ALA A 66 36.63 19.82 5.01
CA ALA A 66 36.18 21.22 4.91
C ALA A 66 35.24 21.55 6.09
N GLN A 67 35.65 22.47 6.95
CA GLN A 67 34.85 23.00 8.06
C GLN A 67 33.83 24.02 7.56
N GLY A 68 32.63 24.03 8.16
CA GLY A 68 31.86 25.27 8.38
C GLY A 68 30.44 25.33 7.83
N ALA A 69 29.48 24.63 8.47
CA ALA A 69 28.13 25.15 8.72
C ALA A 69 27.47 24.32 9.82
N ALA A 70 27.08 24.97 10.92
CA ALA A 70 26.48 24.31 12.08
C ALA A 70 25.02 23.89 11.79
N ALA A 71 24.74 22.59 11.91
CA ALA A 71 23.40 22.02 11.94
C ALA A 71 22.95 21.84 13.40
N PRO A 72 21.74 22.28 13.81
CA PRO A 72 21.28 22.08 15.18
C PRO A 72 20.60 20.72 15.36
N ALA A 73 20.77 20.18 16.56
CA ALA A 73 20.40 18.84 16.99
C ALA A 73 18.91 18.69 17.40
N TYR A 74 18.44 17.48 17.11
CA TYR A 74 17.21 16.74 17.46
C TYR A 74 16.34 17.18 18.66
N ALA A 75 15.02 17.00 18.47
CA ALA A 75 14.07 16.70 19.54
C ALA A 75 13.73 15.20 19.52
N SER A 76 14.01 14.54 20.65
CA SER A 76 13.68 13.16 21.07
C SER A 76 12.17 12.86 21.05
N SER A 77 11.65 11.63 20.95
CA SER A 77 12.19 10.28 21.15
C SER A 77 11.45 9.25 20.29
N ALA A 78 12.19 8.40 19.56
CA ALA A 78 11.91 6.97 19.39
C ALA A 78 13.19 6.33 18.85
N THR A 79 13.58 5.23 19.47
CA THR A 79 14.90 4.59 19.45
C THR A 79 15.19 3.81 18.16
N SER A 80 16.48 3.82 17.80
CA SER A 80 17.20 3.04 16.76
C SER A 80 17.17 3.53 15.30
N GLY A 81 18.33 3.98 14.81
CA GLY A 81 18.80 3.72 13.44
C GLY A 81 18.44 4.66 12.28
N ARG A 82 17.73 5.78 12.46
CA ARG A 82 17.28 6.60 11.31
C ARG A 82 18.41 7.37 10.61
N ARG A 83 18.63 7.07 9.32
CA ARG A 83 19.55 7.77 8.41
C ARG A 83 19.25 9.28 8.40
N ARG A 84 20.29 10.11 8.48
CA ARG A 84 20.21 11.59 8.40
C ARG A 84 19.58 12.14 7.10
N ASN A 85 19.27 11.28 6.11
CA ASN A 85 19.00 11.65 4.71
C ASN A 85 17.63 11.24 4.14
N GLY A 86 16.68 10.69 4.94
CA GLY A 86 15.35 10.28 4.44
C GLY A 86 15.08 8.77 4.54
N PHE A 87 14.03 8.30 3.87
CA PHE A 87 13.60 6.88 3.87
C PHE A 87 14.10 6.11 2.65
N LEU A 88 14.19 4.79 2.78
CA LEU A 88 14.28 3.88 1.64
C LEU A 88 12.86 3.65 1.12
N TRP A 89 12.57 4.10 -0.09
CA TRP A 89 11.26 3.90 -0.71
C TRP A 89 11.20 2.52 -1.36
N LEU A 90 10.27 1.69 -0.89
CA LEU A 90 10.08 0.31 -1.33
C LEU A 90 8.74 0.14 -2.03
N SER A 91 8.77 -0.17 -3.33
CA SER A 91 7.59 -0.51 -4.12
C SER A 91 7.04 -1.88 -3.74
N GLY A 92 5.73 -2.05 -3.73
CA GLY A 92 5.11 -3.34 -3.48
C GLY A 92 3.63 -3.38 -3.81
N ASP A 93 3.06 -4.54 -3.51
CA ASP A 93 1.70 -4.94 -3.84
C ASP A 93 1.22 -5.89 -2.74
N HIS A 94 0.04 -5.61 -2.18
CA HIS A 94 -0.46 -6.32 -1.01
C HIS A 94 -1.66 -7.22 -1.29
N HIS A 95 -2.10 -7.36 -2.55
CA HIS A 95 -3.32 -8.10 -2.87
C HIS A 95 -3.10 -8.91 -4.15
N ILE A 96 -2.70 -10.16 -3.97
CA ILE A 96 -2.23 -11.04 -5.05
C ILE A 96 -2.73 -12.46 -4.80
N HIS A 97 -3.26 -13.07 -5.85
CA HIS A 97 -3.84 -14.39 -5.80
C HIS A 97 -3.03 -15.40 -6.60
N THR A 98 -3.15 -16.65 -6.19
CA THR A 98 -2.43 -17.77 -6.76
C THR A 98 -3.37 -18.93 -7.04
N GLN A 99 -2.84 -20.04 -7.51
CA GLN A 99 -3.60 -21.27 -7.69
C GLN A 99 -4.21 -21.82 -6.40
N TYR A 100 -3.89 -21.25 -5.22
CA TYR A 100 -4.51 -21.56 -3.94
C TYR A 100 -5.80 -20.75 -3.68
N SER A 101 -6.10 -19.72 -4.48
CA SER A 101 -7.42 -19.09 -4.58
C SER A 101 -8.34 -19.85 -5.53
N SER A 102 -9.64 -19.81 -5.27
CA SER A 102 -10.65 -20.48 -6.11
C SER A 102 -10.80 -19.87 -7.52
N ASP A 103 -10.26 -18.67 -7.71
CA ASP A 103 -10.29 -17.87 -8.93
C ASP A 103 -8.88 -17.46 -9.42
N GLY A 104 -7.83 -17.78 -8.68
CA GLY A 104 -6.45 -17.53 -9.07
C GLY A 104 -5.90 -18.59 -10.02
N LYS A 105 -4.90 -18.20 -10.82
CA LYS A 105 -4.33 -19.04 -11.89
C LYS A 105 -2.88 -19.46 -11.64
N TYR A 106 -2.08 -18.58 -11.07
CA TYR A 106 -0.62 -18.67 -11.13
C TYR A 106 0.00 -19.30 -9.89
N ARG A 107 1.17 -19.92 -10.00
CA ARG A 107 1.93 -20.36 -8.83
C ARG A 107 2.45 -19.15 -8.06
N VAL A 108 2.70 -19.32 -6.75
CA VAL A 108 3.40 -18.31 -5.92
C VAL A 108 4.68 -17.84 -6.62
N GLY A 109 5.51 -18.78 -7.09
CA GLY A 109 6.75 -18.45 -7.78
C GLY A 109 6.57 -17.69 -9.09
N ASP A 110 5.47 -17.89 -9.83
CA ASP A 110 5.19 -17.10 -11.04
C ASP A 110 4.83 -15.66 -10.68
N GLN A 111 3.99 -15.46 -9.66
CA GLN A 111 3.63 -14.13 -9.16
C GLN A 111 4.86 -13.38 -8.65
N VAL A 112 5.65 -13.99 -7.76
CA VAL A 112 6.85 -13.35 -7.19
C VAL A 112 7.89 -13.03 -8.26
N ARG A 113 8.12 -13.94 -9.22
CA ARG A 113 9.01 -13.68 -10.36
C ARG A 113 8.55 -12.45 -11.13
N GLN A 114 7.25 -12.34 -11.42
CA GLN A 114 6.72 -11.21 -12.18
C GLN A 114 6.79 -9.93 -11.36
N GLY A 115 6.39 -9.93 -10.08
CA GLY A 115 6.53 -8.77 -9.21
C GLY A 115 7.97 -8.26 -9.14
N ALA A 116 8.94 -9.14 -8.90
CA ALA A 116 10.37 -8.80 -8.91
C ALA A 116 10.81 -8.21 -10.26
N ARG A 117 10.37 -8.80 -11.40
CA ARG A 117 10.64 -8.27 -12.74
C ARG A 117 10.07 -6.88 -12.98
N HIS A 118 8.89 -6.60 -12.44
CA HIS A 118 8.24 -5.27 -12.53
C HIS A 118 8.76 -4.27 -11.49
N GLY A 119 9.73 -4.66 -10.66
CA GLY A 119 10.43 -3.79 -9.72
C GLY A 119 9.80 -3.72 -8.33
N LEU A 120 9.03 -4.75 -7.92
CA LEU A 120 8.51 -4.82 -6.55
C LEU A 120 9.57 -5.30 -5.57
N ASP A 121 9.64 -4.59 -4.45
CA ASP A 121 10.53 -4.82 -3.33
C ASP A 121 9.87 -5.66 -2.23
N TRP A 122 8.53 -5.64 -2.16
CA TRP A 122 7.74 -6.46 -1.25
C TRP A 122 6.41 -6.85 -1.88
N MET A 123 5.88 -7.99 -1.46
CA MET A 123 4.64 -8.57 -1.99
C MET A 123 3.88 -9.30 -0.89
N VAL A 124 2.56 -9.28 -0.92
CA VAL A 124 1.72 -10.12 -0.04
C VAL A 124 0.92 -11.08 -0.91
N ILE A 125 1.04 -12.38 -0.64
CA ILE A 125 0.17 -13.40 -1.23
C ILE A 125 -1.07 -13.52 -0.35
N THR A 126 -2.24 -13.23 -0.89
CA THR A 126 -3.51 -13.06 -0.17
C THR A 126 -4.61 -13.88 -0.83
N ASP A 127 -4.42 -15.20 -0.90
CA ASP A 127 -5.42 -16.06 -1.50
C ASP A 127 -6.79 -15.93 -0.79
N HIS A 128 -7.88 -16.13 -1.53
CA HIS A 128 -9.25 -15.95 -1.04
C HIS A 128 -9.60 -16.91 0.11
N GLY A 129 -10.15 -16.34 1.18
CA GLY A 129 -10.78 -17.12 2.24
C GLY A 129 -11.93 -17.98 1.71
N SER A 130 -11.94 -19.27 2.07
CA SER A 130 -13.03 -20.20 1.75
C SER A 130 -13.00 -21.40 2.67
N GLU A 131 -14.11 -22.16 2.76
CA GLU A 131 -14.11 -23.40 3.55
C GLU A 131 -12.95 -24.36 3.18
N THR A 132 -12.62 -24.45 1.89
CA THR A 132 -11.57 -25.34 1.41
C THR A 132 -10.18 -24.76 1.71
N HIS A 133 -10.02 -23.45 1.53
CA HIS A 133 -8.78 -22.75 1.83
C HIS A 133 -8.45 -22.80 3.34
N ALA A 134 -9.42 -22.52 4.21
CA ALA A 134 -9.28 -22.61 5.66
C ALA A 134 -8.90 -24.03 6.14
N LYS A 135 -9.45 -25.08 5.51
CA LYS A 135 -9.16 -26.47 5.86
C LYS A 135 -7.79 -26.93 5.36
N ILE A 136 -7.39 -26.52 4.15
CA ILE A 136 -6.28 -27.11 3.40
C ILE A 136 -5.33 -26.05 2.79
N GLY A 137 -5.87 -25.01 2.16
CA GLY A 137 -5.12 -24.02 1.36
C GLY A 137 -4.03 -23.27 2.12
N VAL A 138 -4.35 -22.72 3.31
CA VAL A 138 -3.39 -21.92 4.12
C VAL A 138 -2.11 -22.70 4.42
N ASP A 139 -2.23 -24.00 4.72
CA ASP A 139 -1.10 -24.87 5.01
C ASP A 139 -0.31 -25.22 3.75
N LYS A 140 -0.99 -25.37 2.60
CA LYS A 140 -0.35 -25.77 1.33
C LYS A 140 0.36 -24.63 0.62
N VAL A 141 -0.07 -23.38 0.78
CA VAL A 141 0.60 -22.23 0.15
C VAL A 141 1.91 -21.85 0.84
N ASN A 142 2.03 -22.07 2.16
CA ASN A 142 3.21 -21.64 2.93
C ASN A 142 4.55 -22.25 2.47
N PRO A 143 4.65 -23.55 2.10
CA PRO A 143 5.86 -24.11 1.51
C PRO A 143 6.31 -23.36 0.24
N ASP A 144 5.38 -23.04 -0.67
CA ASP A 144 5.69 -22.33 -1.92
C ASP A 144 6.10 -20.87 -1.65
N ILE A 145 5.53 -20.24 -0.61
CA ILE A 145 5.95 -18.91 -0.13
C ILE A 145 7.38 -18.96 0.43
N LYS A 146 7.72 -19.99 1.23
CA LYS A 146 9.08 -20.17 1.76
C LYS A 146 10.09 -20.38 0.63
N GLU A 147 9.77 -21.23 -0.35
CA GLU A 147 10.60 -21.40 -1.55
C GLU A 147 10.78 -20.07 -2.29
N ALA A 148 9.71 -19.28 -2.45
CA ALA A 148 9.80 -17.98 -3.11
C ALA A 148 10.70 -16.98 -2.33
N ARG A 149 10.65 -16.98 -0.99
CA ARG A 149 11.53 -16.16 -0.15
C ARG A 149 13.00 -16.53 -0.34
N GLU A 150 13.31 -17.82 -0.42
CA GLU A 150 14.68 -18.31 -0.66
C GLU A 150 15.17 -17.99 -2.08
N LYS A 151 14.27 -18.04 -3.07
CA LYS A 151 14.63 -17.84 -4.48
C LYS A 151 14.74 -16.37 -4.89
N TYR A 152 13.98 -15.48 -4.25
CA TYR A 152 13.87 -14.07 -4.58
C TYR A 152 14.27 -13.21 -3.37
N GLU A 153 15.52 -13.33 -2.92
CA GLU A 153 16.03 -12.66 -1.70
C GLU A 153 15.91 -11.13 -1.73
N ASP A 154 15.91 -10.52 -2.92
CA ASP A 154 15.69 -9.08 -3.06
C ASP A 154 14.20 -8.70 -2.97
N THR A 155 13.24 -9.61 -2.82
CA THR A 155 11.80 -9.30 -2.74
C THR A 155 11.17 -9.91 -1.49
N LEU A 156 10.69 -9.07 -0.58
CA LEU A 156 10.08 -9.50 0.68
C LEU A 156 8.68 -10.07 0.44
N VAL A 157 8.53 -11.39 0.52
CA VAL A 157 7.23 -12.06 0.33
C VAL A 157 6.54 -12.34 1.68
N PHE A 158 5.41 -11.70 1.92
CA PHE A 158 4.53 -11.95 3.06
C PHE A 158 3.47 -13.02 2.71
N GLN A 159 3.02 -13.77 3.71
CA GLN A 159 1.78 -14.55 3.62
C GLN A 159 0.65 -13.76 4.27
N GLY A 160 -0.49 -13.69 3.59
CA GLY A 160 -1.72 -13.12 4.07
C GLY A 160 -2.94 -13.93 3.64
N LEU A 161 -4.09 -13.26 3.65
CA LEU A 161 -5.41 -13.74 3.28
C LEU A 161 -6.18 -12.56 2.70
N GLU A 162 -6.91 -12.76 1.61
CA GLU A 162 -8.03 -11.85 1.31
C GLU A 162 -9.21 -12.26 2.18
N TRP A 163 -9.36 -11.50 3.27
CA TRP A 163 -10.40 -11.68 4.26
C TRP A 163 -11.75 -11.24 3.68
N ASN A 164 -12.73 -12.13 3.65
CA ASN A 164 -14.12 -11.73 3.48
C ASN A 164 -14.58 -11.06 4.77
N ILE A 165 -14.64 -9.73 4.81
CA ILE A 165 -14.94 -9.01 6.05
C ILE A 165 -16.41 -9.29 6.42
N PRO A 166 -16.71 -9.77 7.64
CA PRO A 166 -18.09 -9.93 8.08
C PRO A 166 -18.88 -8.62 7.94
N GLY A 167 -20.01 -8.68 7.23
CA GLY A 167 -20.89 -7.52 6.98
C GLY A 167 -20.44 -6.56 5.88
N ALA A 168 -19.26 -6.74 5.31
CA ALA A 168 -18.62 -5.80 4.39
C ALA A 168 -18.03 -6.52 3.16
N GLU A 169 -17.18 -5.84 2.39
CA GLU A 169 -16.54 -6.44 1.22
C GLU A 169 -15.32 -7.30 1.62
N HIS A 170 -14.12 -6.99 1.14
CA HIS A 170 -12.93 -7.77 1.45
C HIS A 170 -11.84 -6.90 2.05
N GLY A 171 -10.83 -7.53 2.64
CA GLY A 171 -9.66 -6.85 3.14
C GLY A 171 -8.41 -7.73 3.06
N THR A 172 -7.31 -7.11 2.72
CA THR A 172 -5.99 -7.72 2.87
C THR A 172 -5.68 -7.85 4.36
N VAL A 173 -5.45 -9.07 4.84
CA VAL A 173 -4.88 -9.35 6.17
C VAL A 173 -3.56 -10.07 6.00
N PHE A 174 -2.49 -9.57 6.64
CA PHE A 174 -1.20 -10.24 6.63
C PHE A 174 -0.42 -10.05 7.93
N VAL A 175 0.50 -10.97 8.18
CA VAL A 175 1.29 -11.02 9.40
C VAL A 175 2.77 -10.95 9.09
N HIS A 176 3.55 -10.47 10.06
CA HIS A 176 5.00 -10.57 9.97
C HIS A 176 5.41 -12.05 9.85
N PRO A 177 6.27 -12.43 8.90
CA PRO A 177 6.73 -13.81 8.75
C PRO A 177 7.36 -14.36 10.02
N GLY A 178 7.10 -15.64 10.30
CA GLY A 178 7.67 -16.32 11.47
C GLY A 178 6.99 -17.65 11.75
N ASN A 179 7.42 -18.31 12.82
CA ASN A 179 7.03 -19.70 13.11
C ASN A 179 5.52 -19.93 13.29
N ASN A 180 4.74 -18.88 13.60
CA ASN A 180 3.31 -18.98 13.82
C ASN A 180 2.46 -18.33 12.72
N GLU A 181 3.05 -17.85 11.61
CA GLU A 181 2.32 -17.11 10.57
C GLU A 181 1.10 -17.90 10.06
N VAL A 182 1.30 -19.17 9.72
CA VAL A 182 0.26 -20.09 9.24
C VAL A 182 -0.81 -20.32 10.30
N SER A 183 -0.40 -20.61 11.54
CA SER A 183 -1.35 -20.92 12.62
C SER A 183 -2.25 -19.75 12.99
N VAL A 184 -1.72 -18.51 12.94
CA VAL A 184 -2.49 -17.30 13.21
C VAL A 184 -3.45 -17.00 12.06
N LEU A 185 -2.98 -17.06 10.81
CA LEU A 185 -3.82 -16.83 9.63
C LEU A 185 -4.96 -17.86 9.55
N LYS A 186 -4.66 -19.15 9.77
CA LYS A 186 -5.67 -20.21 9.78
C LYS A 186 -6.73 -20.02 10.86
N ALA A 187 -6.30 -19.67 12.09
CA ALA A 187 -7.22 -19.40 13.18
C ALA A 187 -8.10 -18.17 12.91
N PHE A 188 -7.53 -17.13 12.30
CA PHE A 188 -8.25 -15.95 11.88
C PHE A 188 -9.31 -16.29 10.82
N GLU A 189 -8.91 -16.93 9.72
CA GLU A 189 -9.81 -17.31 8.63
C GLU A 189 -10.97 -18.19 9.14
N THR A 190 -10.65 -19.23 9.92
CA THR A 190 -11.68 -20.15 10.45
C THR A 190 -12.72 -19.46 11.32
N SER A 191 -12.33 -18.41 12.04
CA SER A 191 -13.16 -17.81 13.10
C SER A 191 -13.82 -16.50 12.70
N TYR A 192 -13.27 -15.80 11.70
CA TYR A 192 -13.65 -14.42 11.38
C TYR A 192 -13.85 -14.17 9.88
N ASP A 193 -13.54 -15.11 8.98
CA ASP A 193 -13.84 -14.93 7.56
C ASP A 193 -15.34 -15.12 7.27
N GLY A 194 -15.97 -14.08 6.71
CA GLY A 194 -17.40 -14.02 6.49
C GLY A 194 -17.96 -15.09 5.54
N SER A 195 -17.16 -15.59 4.59
CA SER A 195 -17.56 -16.72 3.74
C SER A 195 -17.56 -18.02 4.53
N VAL A 196 -16.53 -18.22 5.36
CA VAL A 196 -16.37 -19.41 6.21
C VAL A 196 -17.40 -19.46 7.34
N THR A 197 -17.71 -18.32 7.96
CA THR A 197 -18.65 -18.21 9.08
C THR A 197 -20.10 -17.96 8.65
N GLY A 198 -20.35 -17.70 7.37
CA GLY A 198 -21.69 -17.36 6.85
C GLY A 198 -22.18 -15.98 7.29
N THR A 199 -21.27 -15.02 7.48
CA THR A 199 -21.54 -13.68 8.03
C THR A 199 -21.24 -12.54 7.04
N SER A 200 -21.26 -12.81 5.73
CA SER A 200 -21.01 -11.77 4.70
C SER A 200 -22.12 -10.73 4.55
N GLY A 201 -23.36 -11.01 4.98
CA GLY A 201 -24.48 -10.07 4.85
C GLY A 201 -24.39 -8.90 5.85
N SER A 202 -24.91 -7.72 5.49
CA SER A 202 -24.84 -6.55 6.37
C SER A 202 -25.73 -6.73 7.61
N SER A 203 -25.15 -6.61 8.80
CA SER A 203 -25.89 -6.53 10.07
C SER A 203 -24.99 -6.06 11.20
N PRO A 204 -25.55 -5.43 12.26
CA PRO A 204 -24.74 -5.00 13.42
C PRO A 204 -23.96 -6.13 14.10
N ALA A 205 -24.47 -7.38 14.04
CA ALA A 205 -23.78 -8.53 14.60
C ALA A 205 -22.54 -8.91 13.77
N ASN A 206 -22.62 -8.80 12.44
CA ASN A 206 -21.51 -9.11 11.55
C ASN A 206 -20.45 -8.00 11.58
N GLU A 207 -20.86 -6.73 11.64
CA GLU A 207 -19.95 -5.60 11.87
C GLU A 207 -19.14 -5.78 13.18
N ALA A 208 -19.81 -6.20 14.26
CA ALA A 208 -19.16 -6.50 15.53
C ALA A 208 -18.18 -7.69 15.41
N LEU A 209 -18.48 -8.68 14.58
CA LEU A 209 -17.59 -9.81 14.31
C LEU A 209 -16.33 -9.36 13.55
N ALA A 210 -16.45 -8.42 12.60
CA ALA A 210 -15.30 -7.82 11.93
C ALA A 210 -14.37 -7.12 12.94
N VAL A 211 -14.92 -6.31 13.85
CA VAL A 211 -14.16 -5.69 14.94
C VAL A 211 -13.53 -6.75 15.87
N ALA A 212 -14.21 -7.85 16.16
CA ALA A 212 -13.66 -8.95 16.93
C ALA A 212 -12.45 -9.62 16.24
N GLY A 213 -12.48 -9.78 14.91
CA GLY A 213 -11.35 -10.27 14.13
C GLY A 213 -10.13 -9.36 14.24
N LEU A 214 -10.31 -8.05 14.13
CA LEU A 214 -9.22 -7.08 14.31
C LEU A 214 -8.62 -7.15 15.73
N ASN A 215 -9.47 -7.32 16.73
CA ASN A 215 -9.03 -7.51 18.12
C ASN A 215 -8.27 -8.83 18.32
N PHE A 216 -8.68 -9.91 17.66
CA PHE A 216 -7.94 -11.17 17.67
C PHE A 216 -6.51 -11.00 17.13
N LEU A 217 -6.35 -10.32 15.99
CA LEU A 217 -5.03 -10.04 15.41
C LEU A 217 -4.17 -9.19 16.35
N ALA A 218 -4.75 -8.14 16.95
CA ALA A 218 -4.07 -7.31 17.94
C ALA A 218 -3.60 -8.14 19.16
N GLU A 219 -4.44 -9.07 19.62
CA GLU A 219 -4.10 -9.99 20.70
C GLU A 219 -2.95 -10.93 20.30
N GLN A 220 -2.91 -11.46 19.07
CA GLN A 220 -1.80 -12.30 18.61
C GLN A 220 -0.47 -11.54 18.61
N VAL A 221 -0.49 -10.25 18.25
CA VAL A 221 0.68 -9.36 18.34
C VAL A 221 1.07 -9.11 19.80
N GLN A 222 0.10 -8.78 20.65
CA GLN A 222 0.34 -8.51 22.08
C GLN A 222 0.95 -9.74 22.81
N ARG A 223 0.46 -10.93 22.48
CA ARG A 223 0.96 -12.22 23.00
C ARG A 223 2.26 -12.67 22.32
N ARG A 224 2.80 -11.87 21.39
CA ARG A 224 4.03 -12.15 20.63
C ARG A 224 3.97 -13.46 19.85
N LYS A 225 2.78 -13.89 19.43
CA LYS A 225 2.61 -15.05 18.55
C LYS A 225 3.12 -14.72 17.15
N VAL A 226 2.81 -13.53 16.67
CA VAL A 226 3.43 -12.89 15.51
C VAL A 226 4.03 -11.56 15.94
N LYS A 227 5.06 -11.07 15.25
CA LYS A 227 5.69 -9.78 15.58
C LYS A 227 4.79 -8.60 15.25
N ASP A 228 3.98 -8.72 14.20
CA ASP A 228 3.05 -7.68 13.76
C ASP A 228 1.96 -8.25 12.85
N ALA A 229 0.87 -7.50 12.67
CA ALA A 229 -0.22 -7.80 11.74
C ALA A 229 -0.82 -6.51 11.17
N LEU A 230 -1.32 -6.56 9.94
CA LEU A 230 -1.92 -5.45 9.23
C LEU A 230 -3.21 -5.87 8.55
N MET A 231 -4.17 -4.94 8.49
CA MET A 231 -5.37 -5.03 7.67
C MET A 231 -5.55 -3.76 6.83
N LEU A 232 -5.87 -3.95 5.54
CA LEU A 232 -6.34 -2.89 4.65
C LEU A 232 -7.61 -3.36 3.96
N ALA A 233 -8.66 -2.53 3.93
CA ALA A 233 -9.88 -2.88 3.18
C ALA A 233 -9.61 -2.83 1.66
N ASN A 234 -10.10 -3.80 0.91
CA ASN A 234 -9.96 -3.87 -0.53
C ASN A 234 -11.26 -3.38 -1.19
N HIS A 235 -11.14 -2.82 -2.40
CA HIS A 235 -12.22 -2.36 -3.27
C HIS A 235 -13.42 -1.70 -2.54
N PRO A 236 -13.17 -0.70 -1.67
CA PRO A 236 -14.11 -0.29 -0.61
C PRO A 236 -15.43 0.30 -1.13
N ALA A 237 -15.44 0.98 -2.28
CA ALA A 237 -16.68 1.51 -2.87
C ALA A 237 -17.33 0.57 -3.90
N ARG A 238 -16.68 -0.54 -4.28
CA ARG A 238 -17.09 -1.37 -5.42
C ARG A 238 -18.52 -1.87 -5.29
N ARG A 239 -18.90 -2.40 -4.12
CA ARG A 239 -20.28 -2.79 -3.81
C ARG A 239 -21.04 -1.78 -2.96
N GLY A 240 -20.37 -0.71 -2.52
CA GLY A 240 -20.91 0.31 -1.63
C GLY A 240 -21.41 -0.24 -0.30
N VAL A 241 -20.89 -1.38 0.16
CA VAL A 241 -21.30 -2.04 1.42
C VAL A 241 -20.48 -1.54 2.61
N ASP A 242 -19.23 -1.13 2.39
CA ASP A 242 -18.36 -0.61 3.45
C ASP A 242 -18.83 0.79 3.88
N SER A 243 -19.65 0.88 4.92
CA SER A 243 -20.21 2.15 5.37
C SER A 243 -19.18 3.05 6.08
N PRO A 244 -19.41 4.38 6.17
CA PRO A 244 -18.49 5.27 6.85
C PRO A 244 -18.32 4.95 8.34
N HIS A 245 -19.37 4.49 9.02
CA HIS A 245 -19.29 4.14 10.45
C HIS A 245 -18.52 2.83 10.69
N GLU A 246 -18.62 1.85 9.78
CA GLU A 246 -17.85 0.60 9.80
C GLU A 246 -16.37 0.86 9.55
N ILE A 247 -16.02 1.66 8.55
CA ILE A 247 -14.62 2.06 8.27
C ILE A 247 -14.00 2.73 9.50
N ARG A 248 -14.73 3.64 10.15
CA ARG A 248 -14.31 4.22 11.44
C ARG A 248 -14.26 3.17 12.54
N GLY A 249 -15.13 2.18 12.51
CA GLY A 249 -15.17 1.07 13.46
C GLY A 249 -13.89 0.25 13.39
N TRP A 250 -13.45 -0.08 12.17
CA TRP A 250 -12.19 -0.78 11.93
C TRP A 250 -10.99 0.06 12.33
N ARG A 251 -10.95 1.33 11.90
CA ARG A 251 -9.88 2.29 12.29
C ARG A 251 -9.72 2.37 13.80
N ASP A 252 -10.84 2.48 14.52
CA ASP A 252 -10.86 2.70 15.96
C ASP A 252 -10.87 1.39 16.78
N ALA A 253 -10.93 0.21 16.14
CA ALA A 253 -11.06 -1.09 16.81
C ALA A 253 -9.89 -1.40 17.75
N THR A 254 -8.67 -1.01 17.34
CA THR A 254 -7.43 -1.36 18.03
C THR A 254 -6.70 -0.10 18.49
N GLY A 255 -6.01 -0.18 19.63
CA GLY A 255 -5.35 0.99 20.24
C GLY A 255 -4.30 1.65 19.33
N SER A 256 -4.13 2.97 19.47
CA SER A 256 -3.21 3.78 18.65
C SER A 256 -1.73 3.41 18.78
N GLY A 257 -1.34 2.66 19.81
CA GLY A 257 0.04 2.19 20.00
C GLY A 257 0.49 1.13 18.98
N ARG A 258 -0.44 0.36 18.41
CA ARG A 258 -0.18 -0.62 17.34
C ARG A 258 -1.49 -0.99 16.64
N GLN A 259 -2.00 -0.05 15.85
CA GLN A 259 -3.25 -0.21 15.10
C GLN A 259 -3.19 -1.44 14.17
N ILE A 260 -4.28 -2.17 13.92
CA ILE A 260 -4.25 -3.30 12.96
C ILE A 260 -4.79 -2.88 11.59
N ALA A 261 -6.02 -2.35 11.55
CA ALA A 261 -6.61 -1.78 10.34
C ALA A 261 -6.07 -0.37 10.09
N VAL A 262 -5.30 -0.20 9.01
CA VAL A 262 -4.52 1.02 8.77
C VAL A 262 -5.01 1.86 7.60
N GLY A 263 -5.91 1.32 6.77
CA GLY A 263 -6.32 2.00 5.56
C GLY A 263 -7.17 1.15 4.64
N PHE A 264 -7.29 1.61 3.41
CA PHE A 264 -7.93 0.88 2.32
C PHE A 264 -7.13 0.99 1.03
N GLU A 265 -7.51 0.19 0.06
CA GLU A 265 -7.15 0.34 -1.33
C GLU A 265 -7.75 1.64 -1.88
N GLY A 266 -6.89 2.60 -2.19
CA GLY A 266 -7.28 3.83 -2.84
C GLY A 266 -7.32 3.71 -4.36
N ALA A 267 -6.60 2.75 -4.94
CA ALA A 267 -6.69 2.40 -6.35
C ALA A 267 -6.88 0.88 -6.52
N PRO A 268 -8.05 0.44 -7.03
CA PRO A 268 -8.37 -0.97 -7.22
C PRO A 268 -7.36 -1.73 -8.10
N GLY A 269 -7.25 -3.04 -7.92
CA GLY A 269 -6.73 -3.95 -8.94
C GLY A 269 -7.59 -4.01 -10.21
N HIS A 270 -7.50 -5.09 -10.99
CA HIS A 270 -8.34 -5.31 -12.20
C HIS A 270 -8.37 -4.14 -13.23
N GLN A 271 -7.28 -3.37 -13.32
CA GLN A 271 -7.24 -2.14 -14.10
C GLN A 271 -7.36 -2.38 -15.61
N ALA A 272 -6.98 -3.55 -16.12
CA ALA A 272 -7.17 -3.91 -17.54
C ALA A 272 -8.64 -4.19 -17.90
N GLY A 273 -9.53 -4.36 -16.91
CA GLY A 273 -10.96 -4.58 -17.11
C GLY A 273 -11.63 -3.49 -17.96
N GLY A 274 -11.11 -2.27 -17.91
CA GLY A 274 -11.60 -1.10 -18.66
C GLY A 274 -11.26 -1.08 -20.15
N ILE A 275 -10.38 -1.97 -20.63
CA ILE A 275 -9.98 -2.00 -22.04
C ILE A 275 -11.15 -2.46 -22.91
N ALA A 276 -11.50 -1.67 -23.92
CA ALA A 276 -12.65 -1.89 -24.79
C ALA A 276 -12.57 -3.21 -25.59
N THR A 277 -13.73 -3.82 -25.82
CA THR A 277 -13.83 -4.93 -26.79
C THR A 277 -13.54 -4.45 -28.21
N PRO A 278 -12.97 -5.30 -29.09
CA PRO A 278 -12.54 -6.68 -28.86
C PRO A 278 -11.11 -6.81 -28.30
N LEU A 279 -10.48 -5.68 -27.90
CA LEU A 279 -9.08 -5.66 -27.47
C LEU A 279 -8.91 -6.00 -25.98
N GLY A 280 -9.95 -5.90 -25.17
CA GLY A 280 -9.93 -6.28 -23.76
C GLY A 280 -11.30 -6.73 -23.24
N MET A 281 -11.42 -6.81 -21.91
CA MET A 281 -12.57 -7.36 -21.20
C MET A 281 -13.87 -6.57 -21.44
N GLY A 282 -13.78 -5.26 -21.74
CA GLY A 282 -14.93 -4.41 -22.03
C GLY A 282 -15.84 -4.14 -20.83
N ARG A 283 -15.30 -4.20 -19.61
CA ARG A 283 -16.01 -3.96 -18.35
C ARG A 283 -15.62 -2.60 -17.76
N ALA A 284 -16.12 -2.24 -16.58
CA ALA A 284 -15.59 -1.10 -15.86
C ALA A 284 -14.14 -1.37 -15.43
N ARG A 285 -13.31 -0.32 -15.51
CA ARG A 285 -11.96 -0.34 -14.97
C ARG A 285 -12.01 -0.62 -13.46
N GLY A 286 -11.20 -1.58 -13.01
CA GLY A 286 -11.25 -2.08 -11.63
C GLY A 286 -12.35 -3.09 -11.34
N ILE A 287 -13.16 -3.48 -12.35
CA ILE A 287 -14.37 -4.30 -12.18
C ILE A 287 -15.43 -3.62 -11.29
N TYR A 288 -15.42 -2.28 -11.27
CA TYR A 288 -16.42 -1.45 -10.60
C TYR A 288 -17.69 -1.36 -11.46
N ASP A 289 -18.35 -2.50 -11.68
CA ASP A 289 -19.54 -2.65 -12.51
C ASP A 289 -20.84 -2.76 -11.72
N ASN A 290 -20.73 -2.86 -10.39
CA ASN A 290 -21.86 -3.12 -9.52
C ASN A 290 -22.87 -1.96 -9.50
N SER A 291 -24.01 -2.26 -8.91
CA SER A 291 -25.08 -1.32 -8.58
C SER A 291 -25.43 -1.48 -7.09
N PRO A 292 -26.09 -0.48 -6.48
CA PRO A 292 -26.57 -0.60 -5.10
C PRO A 292 -27.41 -1.86 -4.88
N SER A 293 -27.23 -2.47 -3.72
CA SER A 293 -27.97 -3.63 -3.21
C SER A 293 -28.66 -3.28 -1.89
N ALA A 294 -29.41 -4.25 -1.32
CA ALA A 294 -30.03 -4.06 0.00
C ALA A 294 -28.99 -3.91 1.14
N ASP A 295 -27.79 -4.44 0.95
CA ASP A 295 -26.67 -4.33 1.91
C ASP A 295 -25.86 -3.05 1.71
N SER A 296 -26.08 -2.31 0.62
CA SER A 296 -25.29 -1.12 0.31
C SER A 296 -25.67 0.05 1.22
N PHE A 297 -24.67 0.82 1.65
CA PHE A 297 -24.88 2.05 2.40
C PHE A 297 -25.68 3.06 1.56
N ALA A 298 -26.91 3.34 1.99
CA ALA A 298 -27.89 4.13 1.24
C ALA A 298 -27.43 5.57 0.93
N GLY A 299 -26.46 6.11 1.68
CA GLY A 299 -25.94 7.46 1.47
C GLY A 299 -25.00 7.60 0.28
N TYR A 300 -24.51 6.50 -0.31
CA TYR A 300 -23.58 6.58 -1.43
C TYR A 300 -24.28 6.83 -2.78
N PRO A 301 -23.75 7.76 -3.59
CA PRO A 301 -24.28 8.04 -4.92
C PRO A 301 -23.91 6.92 -5.91
N LEU A 302 -24.58 6.85 -7.07
CA LEU A 302 -24.27 5.85 -8.11
C LEU A 302 -22.84 5.98 -8.64
N GLU A 303 -22.33 7.19 -8.66
CA GLU A 303 -20.95 7.55 -9.01
C GLU A 303 -19.90 6.86 -8.14
N SER A 304 -20.27 6.39 -6.93
CA SER A 304 -19.36 5.67 -6.04
C SER A 304 -19.00 4.27 -6.52
N TYR A 305 -19.85 3.68 -7.36
CA TYR A 305 -19.68 2.34 -7.91
C TYR A 305 -18.79 2.35 -9.16
N ARG A 306 -18.04 3.43 -9.40
CA ARG A 306 -17.13 3.59 -10.55
C ARG A 306 -15.79 4.08 -10.08
N THR A 307 -14.75 3.72 -10.82
CA THR A 307 -13.42 4.28 -10.67
C THR A 307 -13.33 5.65 -11.33
N TRP A 308 -12.40 6.46 -10.85
CA TRP A 308 -12.14 7.83 -11.29
C TRP A 308 -10.64 7.98 -11.55
N GLY A 309 -10.23 7.92 -12.82
CA GLY A 309 -8.82 7.83 -13.17
C GLY A 309 -8.16 6.52 -12.69
N GLY A 310 -8.96 5.47 -12.53
CA GLY A 310 -8.56 4.18 -11.96
C GLY A 310 -8.52 4.15 -10.44
N PHE A 311 -8.81 5.25 -9.75
CA PHE A 311 -8.86 5.32 -8.29
C PHE A 311 -10.28 5.08 -7.77
N ASP A 312 -10.39 4.52 -6.57
CA ASP A 312 -11.66 4.36 -5.86
C ASP A 312 -12.30 5.75 -5.61
N TRP A 313 -13.63 5.82 -5.73
CA TRP A 313 -14.40 7.05 -5.52
C TRP A 313 -14.13 7.72 -4.17
N MET A 314 -13.95 6.93 -3.10
CA MET A 314 -13.66 7.45 -1.75
C MET A 314 -12.32 8.19 -1.70
N THR A 315 -11.36 7.81 -2.53
CA THR A 315 -10.03 8.43 -2.65
C THR A 315 -10.00 9.62 -3.61
N ALA A 316 -10.64 9.44 -4.77
CA ALA A 316 -10.64 10.42 -5.85
C ALA A 316 -11.46 11.68 -5.51
N THR A 317 -12.48 11.55 -4.66
CA THR A 317 -13.36 12.65 -4.28
C THR A 317 -12.70 13.58 -3.25
N VAL A 318 -12.18 14.72 -3.71
CA VAL A 318 -11.72 15.80 -2.81
C VAL A 318 -12.92 16.32 -1.99
N GLY A 319 -12.77 16.31 -0.67
CA GLY A 319 -13.84 16.59 0.29
C GLY A 319 -14.74 15.40 0.60
N GLY A 320 -14.48 14.22 0.04
CA GLY A 320 -15.23 12.98 0.29
C GLY A 320 -14.80 12.22 1.54
N LEU A 321 -15.04 10.91 1.55
CA LEU A 321 -14.89 10.09 2.75
C LEU A 321 -13.46 10.06 3.27
N TRP A 322 -12.46 9.91 2.38
CA TRP A 322 -11.08 9.89 2.84
C TRP A 322 -10.70 11.18 3.56
N ASP A 323 -11.01 12.33 2.96
CA ASP A 323 -10.79 13.64 3.58
C ASP A 323 -11.58 13.82 4.89
N SER A 324 -12.77 13.21 5.00
CA SER A 324 -13.56 13.17 6.24
C SER A 324 -12.85 12.39 7.35
N LEU A 325 -12.23 11.25 7.03
CA LEU A 325 -11.44 10.46 7.98
C LEU A 325 -10.17 11.22 8.40
N LEU A 326 -9.50 11.89 7.45
CA LEU A 326 -8.29 12.68 7.72
C LEU A 326 -8.56 13.94 8.56
N ALA A 327 -9.72 14.57 8.36
CA ALA A 327 -10.16 15.73 9.12
C ALA A 327 -10.37 15.42 10.62
N GLU A 328 -10.56 14.15 10.99
CA GLU A 328 -10.60 13.72 12.38
C GLU A 328 -9.23 13.73 13.07
N GLY A 329 -8.14 13.95 12.32
CA GLY A 329 -6.78 13.95 12.84
C GLY A 329 -6.27 12.55 13.19
N LYS A 330 -6.85 11.52 12.57
CA LYS A 330 -6.52 10.10 12.81
C LYS A 330 -5.94 9.44 11.55
N PRO A 331 -5.01 8.48 11.72
CA PRO A 331 -4.51 7.64 10.64
C PRO A 331 -5.60 6.91 9.85
N TRP A 332 -5.59 7.06 8.52
CA TRP A 332 -6.28 6.20 7.58
C TRP A 332 -5.69 6.36 6.18
N TRP A 333 -5.04 5.32 5.68
CA TRP A 333 -4.12 5.39 4.55
C TRP A 333 -4.71 4.82 3.27
N ILE A 334 -4.19 5.31 2.14
CA ILE A 334 -4.44 4.69 0.84
C ILE A 334 -3.27 3.84 0.38
N THR A 335 -3.60 2.81 -0.39
CA THR A 335 -2.67 1.92 -1.09
C THR A 335 -3.19 1.63 -2.50
N ALA A 336 -2.39 0.95 -3.32
CA ALA A 336 -2.76 0.46 -4.64
C ALA A 336 -2.19 -0.96 -4.82
N ASN A 337 -2.92 -1.81 -5.54
CA ASN A 337 -2.50 -3.18 -5.78
C ASN A 337 -2.94 -3.63 -7.18
N SER A 338 -2.57 -4.87 -7.54
CA SER A 338 -2.95 -5.46 -8.83
C SER A 338 -4.24 -6.27 -8.79
N ASP A 339 -4.61 -6.78 -7.61
CA ASP A 339 -5.60 -7.83 -7.41
C ASP A 339 -5.41 -8.98 -8.42
N SER A 340 -4.15 -9.42 -8.55
CA SER A 340 -3.72 -10.26 -9.67
C SER A 340 -4.16 -11.71 -9.49
N HIS A 341 -5.14 -12.14 -10.28
CA HIS A 341 -5.64 -13.50 -10.36
C HIS A 341 -5.34 -14.12 -11.73
N GLN A 342 -5.70 -13.39 -12.79
CA GLN A 342 -5.67 -13.79 -14.18
C GLN A 342 -5.25 -12.62 -15.06
N VAL A 343 -4.08 -12.71 -15.68
CA VAL A 343 -3.47 -11.55 -16.31
C VAL A 343 -3.94 -11.38 -17.76
N TYR A 344 -4.36 -10.15 -18.07
CA TYR A 344 -4.66 -9.68 -19.42
C TYR A 344 -3.45 -9.90 -20.34
N THR A 345 -3.72 -10.43 -21.53
CA THR A 345 -2.74 -10.80 -22.57
C THR A 345 -1.80 -11.95 -22.23
N ASP A 346 -1.97 -12.60 -21.09
CA ASP A 346 -1.20 -13.80 -20.80
C ASP A 346 -1.71 -15.00 -21.61
N THR A 347 -0.85 -16.02 -21.74
CA THR A 347 -1.17 -17.23 -22.52
C THR A 347 -1.43 -18.46 -21.65
N ALA A 348 -1.27 -18.33 -20.33
CA ALA A 348 -1.53 -19.43 -19.42
C ALA A 348 -3.04 -19.62 -19.21
N VAL A 349 -3.45 -20.88 -19.10
CA VAL A 349 -4.79 -21.27 -18.67
C VAL A 349 -4.70 -21.95 -17.31
N ARG A 350 -5.75 -21.76 -16.51
CA ARG A 350 -5.82 -22.30 -15.15
C ARG A 350 -5.96 -23.82 -15.21
N GLY A 351 -4.95 -24.52 -14.69
CA GLY A 351 -4.92 -25.96 -14.54
C GLY A 351 -5.12 -26.76 -15.84
N GLY A 352 -4.84 -28.07 -15.75
CA GLY A 352 -5.29 -29.05 -16.73
C GLY A 352 -6.70 -29.59 -16.41
N PRO A 353 -7.28 -30.48 -17.25
CA PRO A 353 -8.59 -31.09 -17.02
C PRO A 353 -8.75 -31.80 -15.67
N ASP A 354 -7.64 -32.22 -15.06
CA ASP A 354 -7.60 -32.93 -13.78
C ASP A 354 -7.54 -31.99 -12.54
N SER A 355 -7.68 -30.68 -12.73
CA SER A 355 -7.71 -29.72 -11.62
C SER A 355 -9.00 -29.83 -10.80
N ASP A 356 -8.88 -30.15 -9.52
CA ASP A 356 -10.00 -30.14 -8.57
C ASP A 356 -9.65 -29.27 -7.36
N PHE A 357 -10.16 -28.04 -7.34
CA PHE A 357 -9.91 -27.10 -6.24
C PHE A 357 -10.61 -27.56 -4.96
N ALA A 358 -11.84 -28.06 -5.04
CA ALA A 358 -12.63 -28.44 -3.87
C ALA A 358 -11.99 -29.63 -3.13
N ALA A 359 -11.42 -30.58 -3.85
CA ALA A 359 -10.71 -31.71 -3.25
C ALA A 359 -9.32 -31.33 -2.71
N ASN A 360 -8.62 -30.42 -3.38
CA ASN A 360 -7.19 -30.21 -3.13
C ASN A 360 -6.83 -28.89 -2.43
N GLY A 361 -7.76 -27.93 -2.35
CA GLY A 361 -7.48 -26.56 -1.90
C GLY A 361 -6.50 -25.80 -2.79
N ARG A 362 -6.31 -26.26 -4.03
CA ARG A 362 -5.53 -25.57 -5.06
C ARG A 362 -5.89 -26.09 -6.46
N HIS A 363 -5.70 -25.26 -7.46
CA HIS A 363 -5.64 -25.68 -8.85
C HIS A 363 -4.31 -26.37 -9.17
N THR A 364 -4.29 -27.20 -10.21
CA THR A 364 -3.03 -27.70 -10.77
C THR A 364 -2.26 -26.56 -11.44
N ASP A 365 -0.95 -26.76 -11.57
CA ASP A 365 -0.05 -25.77 -12.20
C ASP A 365 -0.62 -25.30 -13.56
N PRO A 366 -0.55 -23.99 -13.85
CA PRO A 366 -1.10 -23.45 -15.08
C PRO A 366 -0.36 -24.01 -16.30
N VAL A 367 -1.10 -24.26 -17.38
CA VAL A 367 -0.56 -24.82 -18.62
C VAL A 367 -0.65 -23.79 -19.75
N TYR A 368 0.16 -23.98 -20.80
CA TYR A 368 0.13 -23.11 -21.97
C TYR A 368 -1.17 -23.30 -22.77
N GLY A 369 -1.93 -22.23 -22.96
CA GLY A 369 -3.23 -22.23 -23.64
C GLY A 369 -3.18 -22.04 -25.15
N GLY A 370 -2.00 -21.83 -25.75
CA GLY A 370 -1.85 -21.69 -27.20
C GLY A 370 -2.29 -20.34 -27.81
N LYS A 371 -2.84 -19.43 -27.00
CA LYS A 371 -3.33 -18.11 -27.44
C LYS A 371 -3.26 -17.10 -26.31
N ILE A 372 -3.25 -15.82 -26.68
CA ILE A 372 -3.41 -14.69 -25.77
C ILE A 372 -4.85 -14.64 -25.27
N ASP A 373 -5.04 -14.42 -23.97
CA ASP A 373 -6.35 -14.20 -23.36
C ASP A 373 -6.64 -12.69 -23.18
N LEU A 374 -7.55 -12.16 -24.00
CA LEU A 374 -8.00 -10.76 -23.94
C LEU A 374 -9.22 -10.57 -23.03
N THR A 375 -9.74 -11.64 -22.43
CA THR A 375 -10.97 -11.62 -21.62
C THR A 375 -10.70 -11.37 -20.13
N GLN A 376 -9.44 -11.28 -19.73
CA GLN A 376 -9.03 -11.06 -18.36
C GLN A 376 -8.82 -9.58 -18.04
N GLY A 377 -8.98 -9.21 -16.77
CA GLY A 377 -8.97 -7.83 -16.29
C GLY A 377 -7.70 -7.39 -15.56
N ASP A 378 -6.73 -8.28 -15.35
CA ASP A 378 -5.66 -8.00 -14.38
C ASP A 378 -4.34 -7.70 -15.07
N TYR A 379 -3.45 -7.03 -14.34
CA TYR A 379 -2.04 -6.98 -14.68
C TYR A 379 -1.24 -7.83 -13.70
N TRP A 380 0.01 -8.16 -14.06
CA TRP A 380 0.94 -8.72 -13.10
C TRP A 380 1.22 -7.73 -11.96
N PRO A 381 1.59 -8.21 -10.76
CA PRO A 381 1.99 -7.34 -9.66
C PRO A 381 3.09 -6.36 -10.09
N GLY A 382 2.88 -5.07 -9.83
CA GLY A 382 3.82 -3.98 -10.18
C GLY A 382 3.89 -3.60 -11.65
N GLN A 383 3.20 -4.32 -12.55
CA GLN A 383 3.20 -3.99 -13.97
C GLN A 383 2.50 -2.65 -14.24
N TYR A 384 1.43 -2.36 -13.52
CA TYR A 384 0.64 -1.14 -13.66
C TYR A 384 0.54 -0.35 -12.35
N SER A 385 -0.04 -0.94 -11.30
CA SER A 385 -0.23 -0.32 -9.99
C SER A 385 0.95 -0.59 -9.06
N ARG A 386 1.36 0.40 -8.26
CA ARG A 386 2.40 0.24 -7.23
C ARG A 386 2.08 1.01 -5.96
N THR A 387 2.33 0.39 -4.82
CA THR A 387 2.40 1.05 -3.51
C THR A 387 3.85 1.28 -3.12
N HIS A 388 4.25 2.52 -2.87
CA HIS A 388 5.60 2.87 -2.42
C HIS A 388 5.61 3.20 -0.94
N VAL A 389 6.43 2.49 -0.18
CA VAL A 389 6.51 2.59 1.28
C VAL A 389 7.84 3.17 1.70
N GLY A 390 7.82 4.29 2.42
CA GLY A 390 9.01 4.86 3.04
C GLY A 390 9.41 4.04 4.26
N ALA A 391 10.40 3.16 4.10
CA ALA A 391 10.89 2.24 5.12
C ALA A 391 12.22 2.72 5.73
N ASP A 392 12.47 2.31 6.98
CA ASP A 392 13.73 2.60 7.69
C ASP A 392 14.85 1.58 7.38
N GLY A 393 14.57 0.62 6.50
CA GLY A 393 15.47 -0.44 6.06
C GLY A 393 14.75 -1.38 5.09
N PHE A 394 15.44 -2.41 4.62
CA PHE A 394 14.86 -3.47 3.81
C PHE A 394 14.58 -4.67 4.71
N SER A 395 13.40 -4.72 5.32
CA SER A 395 12.95 -5.86 6.13
C SER A 395 11.43 -5.88 6.25
N TYR A 396 10.87 -7.05 6.59
CA TYR A 396 9.44 -7.21 6.79
C TYR A 396 8.87 -6.19 7.80
N ALA A 397 9.55 -6.02 8.94
CA ALA A 397 9.14 -5.05 9.96
C ALA A 397 9.20 -3.61 9.44
N ALA A 398 10.23 -3.24 8.68
CA ALA A 398 10.39 -1.88 8.16
C ALA A 398 9.28 -1.51 7.14
N VAL A 399 8.86 -2.45 6.30
CA VAL A 399 7.71 -2.28 5.39
C VAL A 399 6.43 -2.11 6.18
N MET A 400 6.14 -3.01 7.14
CA MET A 400 4.92 -2.93 7.96
C MET A 400 4.84 -1.63 8.77
N ASP A 401 5.96 -1.19 9.37
CA ASP A 401 6.06 0.09 10.08
C ASP A 401 5.91 1.29 9.14
N GLY A 402 6.38 1.17 7.89
CA GLY A 402 6.20 2.19 6.85
C GLY A 402 4.73 2.37 6.47
N ILE A 403 4.03 1.27 6.18
CA ILE A 403 2.60 1.24 5.87
C ILE A 403 1.80 1.79 7.05
N ARG A 404 2.04 1.27 8.26
CA ARG A 404 1.37 1.70 9.49
C ARG A 404 1.52 3.19 9.77
N ALA A 405 2.70 3.74 9.52
CA ALA A 405 2.99 5.16 9.70
C ALA A 405 2.41 6.03 8.57
N GLY A 406 1.80 5.46 7.53
CA GLY A 406 1.25 6.21 6.41
C GLY A 406 2.31 6.81 5.50
N ARG A 407 3.55 6.33 5.55
CA ARG A 407 4.65 6.76 4.67
C ARG A 407 4.46 6.15 3.28
N VAL A 408 3.38 6.50 2.62
CA VAL A 408 2.91 5.85 1.40
C VAL A 408 2.56 6.87 0.33
N TRP A 409 2.99 6.58 -0.90
CA TRP A 409 2.41 7.13 -2.11
C TRP A 409 2.21 6.00 -3.11
N VAL A 410 1.29 6.20 -4.05
CA VAL A 410 0.87 5.18 -5.01
C VAL A 410 0.85 5.76 -6.41
N ASP A 411 1.13 4.94 -7.41
CA ASP A 411 1.06 5.38 -8.80
C ASP A 411 0.57 4.30 -9.77
N HIS A 412 0.04 4.79 -10.89
CA HIS A 412 -0.32 4.01 -12.05
C HIS A 412 0.68 4.21 -13.20
N GLY A 413 1.00 3.12 -13.88
CA GLY A 413 1.72 3.10 -15.14
C GLY A 413 3.14 3.68 -15.08
N GLN A 414 3.75 3.69 -13.89
CA GLN A 414 5.07 4.27 -13.64
C GLN A 414 5.14 5.77 -13.98
N LEU A 415 4.07 6.52 -13.69
CA LEU A 415 3.97 7.95 -14.01
C LEU A 415 5.13 8.76 -13.43
N ILE A 416 5.58 8.41 -12.22
CA ILE A 416 6.74 9.00 -11.57
C ILE A 416 7.67 7.91 -11.03
N SER A 417 8.97 8.23 -10.95
CA SER A 417 10.00 7.34 -10.41
C SER A 417 10.24 7.55 -8.90
N GLY A 418 9.78 8.67 -8.33
CA GLY A 418 9.98 8.95 -6.91
C GLY A 418 9.32 10.24 -6.43
N LEU A 419 9.03 10.29 -5.12
CA LEU A 419 8.38 11.41 -4.44
C LEU A 419 9.02 11.65 -3.06
N ASP A 420 9.47 12.87 -2.79
CA ASP A 420 9.85 13.34 -1.46
C ASP A 420 9.07 14.63 -1.14
N ALA A 421 8.06 14.50 -0.30
CA ALA A 421 7.22 15.63 0.14
C ALA A 421 7.53 15.97 1.61
N ARG A 422 7.84 17.24 1.88
CA ARG A 422 8.18 17.73 3.22
C ARG A 422 7.44 19.01 3.54
N VAL A 423 6.76 19.04 4.66
CA VAL A 423 6.29 20.30 5.27
C VAL A 423 7.32 20.75 6.31
N ALA A 424 7.68 22.03 6.30
CA ALA A 424 8.69 22.59 7.20
C ALA A 424 8.25 23.92 7.81
N GLY A 425 8.59 24.13 9.08
CA GLY A 425 8.34 25.36 9.83
C GLY A 425 9.41 25.57 10.90
N GLY A 426 10.15 26.68 10.80
CA GLY A 426 11.36 26.88 11.61
C GLY A 426 12.43 25.83 11.29
N SER A 427 12.96 25.15 12.31
CA SER A 427 13.94 24.05 12.13
C SER A 427 13.30 22.65 12.06
N ARG A 428 11.97 22.55 12.17
CA ARG A 428 11.23 21.29 12.18
C ARG A 428 10.62 20.99 10.81
N TRP A 429 10.51 19.71 10.50
CA TRP A 429 9.83 19.24 9.30
C TRP A 429 9.14 17.89 9.55
N ALA A 430 8.17 17.54 8.71
CA ALA A 430 7.53 16.23 8.64
C ALA A 430 7.28 15.82 7.18
N THR A 431 7.01 14.54 6.95
CA THR A 431 6.71 13.96 5.63
C THR A 431 5.48 13.05 5.73
N LEU A 432 5.14 12.34 4.63
CA LEU A 432 3.93 11.54 4.44
C LEU A 432 3.58 10.69 5.68
N GLY A 433 2.31 10.74 6.08
CA GLY A 433 1.75 10.10 7.27
C GLY A 433 2.12 10.75 8.61
N GLY A 434 3.08 11.68 8.62
CA GLY A 434 3.54 12.37 9.81
C GLY A 434 2.76 13.65 10.15
N ALA A 435 3.06 14.21 11.32
CA ALA A 435 2.50 15.47 11.80
C ALA A 435 3.59 16.46 12.21
N LEU A 436 3.60 17.63 11.59
CA LEU A 436 4.48 18.74 11.94
C LEU A 436 3.83 19.60 13.03
N HIS A 437 4.45 19.63 14.21
CA HIS A 437 4.04 20.51 15.31
C HIS A 437 4.81 21.84 15.27
N VAL A 438 4.09 22.95 15.14
CA VAL A 438 4.63 24.32 15.06
C VAL A 438 3.99 25.24 16.09
N LYS A 439 4.61 26.40 16.34
CA LYS A 439 3.95 27.47 17.10
C LYS A 439 2.78 28.02 16.30
N LYS A 440 1.69 28.40 16.98
CA LYS A 440 0.59 29.14 16.35
C LYS A 440 1.11 30.38 15.59
N GLY A 441 0.69 30.54 14.34
CA GLY A 441 1.10 31.63 13.45
C GLY A 441 2.47 31.44 12.78
N GLN A 442 3.14 30.29 12.98
CA GLN A 442 4.38 29.97 12.30
C GLN A 442 4.15 29.82 10.79
N ASN A 443 5.03 30.43 9.99
CA ASN A 443 5.05 30.20 8.55
C ASN A 443 5.50 28.77 8.25
N VAL A 444 4.70 28.05 7.47
CA VAL A 444 4.96 26.67 7.02
C VAL A 444 5.03 26.60 5.50
N THR A 445 5.95 25.79 4.99
CA THR A 445 6.14 25.57 3.54
C THR A 445 6.17 24.08 3.26
N LEU A 446 5.42 23.66 2.25
CA LEU A 446 5.51 22.35 1.62
C LEU A 446 6.52 22.44 0.48
N THR A 447 7.54 21.58 0.50
CA THR A 447 8.46 21.34 -0.61
C THR A 447 8.26 19.92 -1.12
N VAL A 448 8.18 19.75 -2.43
CA VAL A 448 7.99 18.44 -3.07
C VAL A 448 9.05 18.26 -4.15
N ASP A 449 9.86 17.23 -4.02
CA ASP A 449 10.76 16.76 -5.06
C ASP A 449 10.16 15.53 -5.73
N ILE A 450 10.00 15.60 -7.06
CA ILE A 450 9.42 14.53 -7.87
C ILE A 450 10.46 14.09 -8.89
N ALA A 451 10.87 12.83 -8.82
CA ALA A 451 11.64 12.20 -9.89
C ALA A 451 10.66 11.78 -10.99
N LEU A 452 10.78 12.39 -12.17
CA LEU A 452 9.97 12.07 -13.34
C LEU A 452 10.38 10.71 -13.92
N ALA A 453 9.45 10.07 -14.63
CA ALA A 453 9.74 8.85 -15.37
C ALA A 453 10.97 9.02 -16.26
N ASP A 454 11.84 8.01 -16.22
CA ASP A 454 13.18 8.03 -16.81
C ASP A 454 13.39 6.91 -17.85
N GLY A 455 12.30 6.23 -18.22
CA GLY A 455 12.27 5.17 -19.23
C GLY A 455 10.85 4.76 -19.61
N PRO A 456 10.70 3.90 -20.63
CA PRO A 456 9.39 3.36 -21.01
C PRO A 456 8.80 2.52 -19.88
N ASN A 457 7.49 2.68 -19.65
CA ASN A 457 6.71 1.79 -18.79
C ASN A 457 6.39 0.46 -19.50
N TRP A 458 5.59 -0.39 -18.85
CA TRP A 458 5.24 -1.72 -19.37
C TRP A 458 4.25 -1.71 -20.55
N ALA A 459 3.70 -0.55 -20.93
CA ALA A 459 3.00 -0.34 -22.20
C ALA A 459 3.91 0.20 -23.32
N GLY A 460 5.21 0.38 -23.06
CA GLY A 460 6.22 0.69 -24.07
C GLY A 460 6.39 2.18 -24.38
N PHE A 461 5.83 3.09 -23.58
CA PHE A 461 6.02 4.53 -23.73
C PHE A 461 6.56 5.17 -22.44
N VAL A 462 7.23 6.32 -22.55
CA VAL A 462 7.65 7.11 -21.38
C VAL A 462 6.46 7.97 -20.92
N PRO A 463 5.87 7.70 -19.74
CA PRO A 463 4.76 8.52 -19.25
C PRO A 463 5.25 9.92 -18.91
N LYS A 464 4.36 10.91 -19.01
CA LYS A 464 4.68 12.32 -18.73
C LYS A 464 3.76 12.83 -17.65
N LEU A 465 4.33 13.24 -16.52
CA LEU A 465 3.59 13.99 -15.52
C LEU A 465 3.26 15.39 -16.06
N ALA A 466 1.98 15.73 -16.16
CA ALA A 466 1.52 17.01 -16.68
C ALA A 466 1.14 17.99 -15.56
N ARG A 467 0.48 17.51 -14.50
CA ARG A 467 -0.02 18.36 -13.41
C ARG A 467 0.17 17.71 -12.04
N VAL A 468 0.45 18.53 -11.05
CA VAL A 468 0.45 18.15 -9.62
C VAL A 468 -0.44 19.11 -8.84
N ASP A 469 -1.38 18.55 -8.09
CA ASP A 469 -2.31 19.26 -7.23
C ASP A 469 -1.88 19.14 -5.76
N VAL A 470 -1.92 20.26 -5.04
CA VAL A 470 -1.87 20.31 -3.58
C VAL A 470 -3.30 20.44 -3.08
N ILE A 471 -3.72 19.46 -2.29
CA ILE A 471 -5.03 19.42 -1.65
C ILE A 471 -4.82 19.71 -0.16
N GLN A 472 -5.60 20.62 0.39
CA GLN A 472 -5.54 20.99 1.80
C GLN A 472 -6.94 20.95 2.41
N GLY A 473 -7.05 20.40 3.62
CA GLY A 473 -8.26 20.41 4.43
C GLY A 473 -7.97 20.74 5.89
N ASP A 474 -9.03 21.07 6.62
CA ASP A 474 -8.95 21.40 8.04
C ASP A 474 -9.02 20.13 8.89
N VAL A 475 -8.29 20.09 10.00
CA VAL A 475 -8.49 19.06 11.02
C VAL A 475 -9.52 19.58 12.02
N THR A 476 -10.72 19.04 11.91
CA THR A 476 -11.89 19.43 12.72
C THR A 476 -12.10 18.55 13.95
N GLY A 477 -11.39 17.42 14.02
CA GLY A 477 -11.61 16.41 15.06
C GLY A 477 -12.76 15.46 14.72
N ALA A 478 -13.10 14.59 15.67
CA ALA A 478 -14.10 13.53 15.48
C ALA A 478 -15.46 14.09 15.05
N VAL A 479 -16.09 13.41 14.07
CA VAL A 479 -17.44 13.72 13.61
C VAL A 479 -18.48 13.30 14.65
N ALA A 480 -19.58 14.05 14.76
CA ALA A 480 -20.69 13.71 15.66
C ALA A 480 -21.52 12.54 15.11
N ASP A 481 -21.78 12.55 13.81
CA ASP A 481 -22.40 11.44 13.08
C ASP A 481 -21.32 10.59 12.43
N ARG A 482 -21.23 9.31 12.81
CA ARG A 482 -20.22 8.36 12.29
C ARG A 482 -20.45 8.01 10.82
N ASP A 483 -21.63 8.31 10.27
CA ASP A 483 -21.92 8.20 8.84
C ASP A 483 -21.51 9.41 8.01
N THR A 484 -20.93 10.44 8.64
CA THR A 484 -20.39 11.59 7.90
C THR A 484 -19.29 11.13 6.93
N PHE A 485 -19.49 11.35 5.64
CA PHE A 485 -18.49 11.03 4.60
C PHE A 485 -18.02 12.26 3.81
N THR A 486 -18.19 13.46 4.37
CA THR A 486 -17.74 14.70 3.74
C THR A 486 -16.80 15.50 4.65
N ALA A 487 -15.94 16.31 4.03
CA ALA A 487 -15.01 17.26 4.64
C ALA A 487 -15.07 18.59 3.88
N PRO A 488 -16.00 19.51 4.25
CA PRO A 488 -16.32 20.70 3.45
C PRO A 488 -15.17 21.70 3.23
N THR A 489 -14.10 21.59 4.03
CA THR A 489 -12.93 22.50 3.95
C THR A 489 -11.85 21.99 3.01
N ALA A 490 -11.88 20.70 2.65
CA ALA A 490 -10.90 20.10 1.77
C ALA A 490 -11.11 20.57 0.33
N LYS A 491 -10.03 21.06 -0.31
CA LYS A 491 -10.05 21.49 -1.71
C LYS A 491 -8.65 21.48 -2.33
N VAL A 492 -8.60 21.47 -3.65
CA VAL A 492 -7.37 21.79 -4.39
C VAL A 492 -7.03 23.26 -4.16
N VAL A 493 -5.95 23.52 -3.43
CA VAL A 493 -5.50 24.89 -3.10
C VAL A 493 -4.47 25.42 -4.10
N ARG A 494 -3.80 24.52 -4.82
CA ARG A 494 -2.82 24.88 -5.84
C ARG A 494 -2.63 23.74 -6.84
N SER A 495 -2.56 24.10 -8.11
CA SER A 495 -2.11 23.21 -9.19
C SER A 495 -0.81 23.73 -9.80
N TYR A 496 0.11 22.83 -10.12
CA TYR A 496 1.36 23.09 -10.79
C TYR A 496 1.39 22.34 -12.11
N GLU A 497 1.58 23.06 -13.21
CA GLU A 497 1.90 22.47 -14.50
C GLU A 497 3.37 22.02 -14.54
N VAL A 498 3.60 20.81 -15.02
CA VAL A 498 4.92 20.19 -15.10
C VAL A 498 5.39 20.21 -16.55
N ASN A 499 6.15 21.25 -16.89
CA ASN A 499 6.71 21.43 -18.24
C ASN A 499 8.12 20.83 -18.35
N LYS A 500 8.30 19.62 -17.81
CA LYS A 500 9.57 18.89 -17.83
C LYS A 500 9.31 17.40 -18.05
N SER A 501 10.13 16.75 -18.87
CA SER A 501 9.93 15.36 -19.27
C SER A 501 10.83 14.35 -18.57
N THR A 502 11.94 14.77 -17.95
CA THR A 502 12.93 13.88 -17.31
C THR A 502 13.61 14.55 -16.11
N GLY A 503 14.25 13.76 -15.26
CA GLY A 503 14.97 14.23 -14.08
C GLY A 503 14.04 14.66 -12.94
N VAL A 504 14.50 15.56 -12.07
CA VAL A 504 13.73 15.97 -10.87
C VAL A 504 13.03 17.32 -11.10
N VAL A 505 11.79 17.43 -10.62
CA VAL A 505 11.02 18.67 -10.51
C VAL A 505 10.83 19.01 -9.04
N ARG A 506 11.13 20.24 -8.66
CA ARG A 506 10.89 20.77 -7.30
C ARG A 506 9.71 21.73 -7.32
N LEU A 507 8.71 21.44 -6.50
CA LEU A 507 7.54 22.30 -6.26
C LEU A 507 7.60 22.86 -4.84
N SER A 508 7.10 24.08 -4.66
CA SER A 508 7.03 24.72 -3.35
C SER A 508 5.69 25.43 -3.17
N TYR A 509 4.99 25.11 -2.09
CA TYR A 509 3.72 25.71 -1.70
C TYR A 509 3.84 26.32 -0.30
N SER A 510 3.53 27.61 -0.17
CA SER A 510 3.49 28.29 1.13
C SER A 510 2.11 28.09 1.75
N LEU A 511 2.05 27.38 2.88
CA LEU A 511 0.84 27.29 3.70
C LEU A 511 0.61 28.61 4.48
N GLY A 512 1.60 29.50 4.48
CA GLY A 512 1.56 30.75 5.23
C GLY A 512 1.63 30.53 6.74
N ALA A 513 1.16 31.53 7.48
CA ALA A 513 1.07 31.47 8.93
C ALA A 513 -0.08 30.54 9.35
N VAL A 514 0.26 29.37 9.89
CA VAL A 514 -0.73 28.35 10.27
C VAL A 514 -1.17 28.59 11.71
N ASP A 515 -2.44 28.92 11.91
CA ASP A 515 -3.03 29.24 13.21
C ASP A 515 -4.08 28.22 13.70
N ARG A 516 -4.42 27.25 12.84
CA ARG A 516 -5.30 26.12 13.11
C ARG A 516 -4.78 24.82 12.48
N PRO A 517 -5.12 23.64 13.04
CA PRO A 517 -4.76 22.35 12.48
C PRO A 517 -5.24 22.13 11.03
N VAL A 518 -4.35 21.66 10.16
CA VAL A 518 -4.63 21.32 8.75
C VAL A 518 -3.91 20.03 8.35
N TYR A 519 -4.33 19.43 7.24
CA TYR A 519 -3.54 18.44 6.51
C TYR A 519 -3.36 18.86 5.05
N VAL A 520 -2.26 18.40 4.45
CA VAL A 520 -2.00 18.54 3.02
C VAL A 520 -1.71 17.18 2.40
N ARG A 521 -2.24 16.91 1.21
CA ARG A 521 -1.95 15.72 0.41
C ARG A 521 -1.74 16.11 -1.05
N LEU A 522 -1.08 15.23 -1.79
CA LEU A 522 -0.76 15.45 -3.20
C LEU A 522 -1.46 14.42 -4.08
N ARG A 523 -1.81 14.84 -5.29
CA ARG A 523 -2.04 13.95 -6.42
C ARG A 523 -1.42 14.55 -7.68
N GLY A 524 -1.13 13.73 -8.68
CA GLY A 524 -0.74 14.22 -10.00
C GLY A 524 -1.23 13.31 -11.11
N THR A 525 -1.18 13.83 -12.34
CA THR A 525 -1.78 13.19 -13.52
C THR A 525 -0.95 13.43 -14.77
N ASP A 526 -1.09 12.52 -15.74
CA ASP A 526 -0.63 12.71 -17.11
C ASP A 526 -1.44 13.77 -17.90
N GLY A 527 -2.58 14.23 -17.34
CA GLY A 527 -3.41 15.29 -17.89
C GLY A 527 -4.30 14.85 -19.07
N ASN A 528 -4.34 13.56 -19.40
CA ASN A 528 -5.06 13.06 -20.57
C ASN A 528 -6.58 13.04 -20.36
N ARG A 529 -7.03 12.70 -19.15
CA ARG A 529 -8.44 12.68 -18.77
C ARG A 529 -8.64 13.42 -17.46
N SER A 530 -9.34 14.54 -17.51
CA SER A 530 -9.70 15.32 -16.31
C SER A 530 -11.11 15.88 -16.45
N ALA A 531 -11.78 16.09 -15.33
CA ALA A 531 -13.10 16.68 -15.25
C ALA A 531 -13.20 17.55 -13.99
N THR A 532 -14.23 18.37 -13.90
CA THR A 532 -14.58 19.00 -12.62
C THR A 532 -14.90 17.89 -11.61
N GLY A 533 -14.29 17.95 -10.42
CA GLY A 533 -14.54 16.96 -9.36
C GLY A 533 -15.98 17.01 -8.85
N LEU A 534 -16.42 15.92 -8.22
CA LEU A 534 -17.83 15.72 -7.83
C LEU A 534 -18.41 16.81 -6.91
N MET A 535 -17.58 17.42 -6.08
CA MET A 535 -18.00 18.52 -5.19
C MET A 535 -17.96 19.90 -5.86
N GLY A 536 -17.74 19.94 -7.18
CA GLY A 536 -17.78 21.15 -8.00
C GLY A 536 -16.41 21.83 -8.17
N ALA A 537 -16.34 22.75 -9.14
CA ALA A 537 -15.09 23.36 -9.58
C ALA A 537 -14.41 24.25 -8.53
N ALA A 538 -15.15 24.70 -7.52
CA ALA A 538 -14.59 25.45 -6.40
C ALA A 538 -13.80 24.58 -5.41
N VAL A 539 -14.10 23.27 -5.38
CA VAL A 539 -13.40 22.27 -4.57
C VAL A 539 -12.30 21.61 -5.39
N ASP A 540 -12.64 21.20 -6.60
CA ASP A 540 -11.73 20.51 -7.50
C ASP A 540 -12.03 20.89 -8.97
N PRO A 541 -11.29 21.86 -9.54
CA PRO A 541 -11.55 22.36 -10.89
C PRO A 541 -11.14 21.39 -12.00
N ALA A 542 -10.26 20.43 -11.71
CA ALA A 542 -9.69 19.52 -12.69
C ALA A 542 -9.24 18.22 -11.99
N GLY A 543 -10.21 17.48 -11.46
CA GLY A 543 -10.01 16.15 -10.89
C GLY A 543 -9.96 15.05 -11.95
N PRO A 544 -9.83 13.78 -11.53
CA PRO A 544 -10.01 12.65 -12.42
C PRO A 544 -11.42 12.66 -13.02
N ALA A 545 -11.54 12.27 -14.29
CA ALA A 545 -12.84 11.98 -14.89
C ALA A 545 -13.32 10.59 -14.45
N VAL A 546 -14.64 10.39 -14.39
CA VAL A 546 -15.20 9.05 -14.19
C VAL A 546 -14.79 8.12 -15.33
N ASP A 547 -14.39 6.90 -15.00
CA ASP A 547 -14.07 5.88 -15.97
C ASP A 547 -15.35 5.41 -16.69
N VAL A 548 -15.30 5.38 -18.02
CA VAL A 548 -16.44 4.96 -18.85
C VAL A 548 -16.43 3.43 -18.93
N VAL A 549 -17.55 2.80 -18.58
CA VAL A 549 -17.70 1.33 -18.61
C VAL A 549 -17.40 0.82 -20.03
N GLY A 550 -16.43 -0.09 -20.15
CA GLY A 550 -16.01 -0.68 -21.41
C GLY A 550 -15.21 0.26 -22.33
N ASP A 551 -14.84 1.46 -21.90
CA ASP A 551 -14.01 2.42 -22.65
C ASP A 551 -13.12 3.26 -21.71
N ALA A 552 -12.34 2.56 -20.88
CA ALA A 552 -11.44 3.15 -19.89
C ALA A 552 -10.08 2.45 -19.95
N ASP A 553 -9.35 2.68 -21.06
CA ASP A 553 -7.99 2.17 -21.24
C ASP A 553 -7.05 2.74 -20.15
N PRO A 554 -6.53 1.90 -19.24
CA PRO A 554 -5.80 2.36 -18.06
C PRO A 554 -4.47 3.04 -18.41
N TRP A 555 -3.87 2.75 -19.58
CA TRP A 555 -2.60 3.33 -19.99
C TRP A 555 -2.74 4.76 -20.56
N LYS A 556 -3.96 5.23 -20.79
CA LYS A 556 -4.26 6.58 -21.28
C LYS A 556 -4.70 7.53 -20.17
N ASP A 557 -4.68 7.08 -18.92
CA ASP A 557 -5.20 7.82 -17.78
C ASP A 557 -4.44 7.46 -16.50
N LEU A 558 -3.25 8.04 -16.38
CA LEU A 558 -2.31 7.77 -15.30
C LEU A 558 -2.38 8.83 -14.21
N TRP A 559 -2.37 8.36 -12.97
CA TRP A 559 -2.41 9.19 -11.77
C TRP A 559 -1.43 8.66 -10.71
N PHE A 560 -0.98 9.57 -9.84
CA PHE A 560 -0.35 9.21 -8.57
C PHE A 560 -1.06 9.96 -7.42
N TYR A 561 -1.09 9.36 -6.24
CA TYR A 561 -1.61 9.96 -5.02
C TYR A 561 -0.63 9.73 -3.86
N SER A 562 -0.65 10.62 -2.87
CA SER A 562 0.15 10.48 -1.64
C SER A 562 -0.73 10.57 -0.40
N ASN A 563 -0.35 9.85 0.65
CA ASN A 563 -0.92 10.06 1.98
C ASN A 563 -0.63 11.48 2.50
N PRO A 564 -1.42 11.99 3.44
CA PRO A 564 -1.29 13.38 3.89
C PRO A 564 -0.09 13.60 4.80
N VAL A 565 0.24 14.88 5.02
CA VAL A 565 1.02 15.35 6.17
C VAL A 565 0.17 16.33 6.97
N TRP A 566 0.10 16.16 8.28
CA TRP A 566 -0.57 17.11 9.16
C TRP A 566 0.34 18.26 9.58
N VAL A 567 -0.25 19.43 9.79
CA VAL A 567 0.39 20.60 10.41
C VAL A 567 -0.46 21.04 11.58
N LEU A 568 0.10 20.92 12.78
CA LEU A 568 -0.60 21.08 14.05
C LEU A 568 0.02 22.28 14.82
N PRO A 569 -0.62 23.45 14.79
CA PRO A 569 -0.18 24.58 15.60
C PRO A 569 -0.55 24.36 17.07
N SER A 570 0.42 24.57 17.95
CA SER A 570 0.30 24.49 19.41
C SER A 570 0.76 25.77 20.09
#